data_AF-A0A0C2BXL5-F1
#
_entry.id   AF-A0A0C2BXL5-F1
#
_cell.length_a   1.000
_cell.length_b   1.000
_cell.length_c   1.000
_cell.angle_alpha   90.00
_cell.angle_beta   90.00
_cell.angle_gamma   90.00
#
_symmetry.space_group_name_H-M   'P 1'
#
loop_
_entity.id
_entity.type
_entity.pdbx_description
1 polymer ?
#
loop_
_entity_poly.entity_id
_entity_poly.type
_entity_poly.pdbx_seq_one_letter_code
_entity_poly.pdbx_strand_id
1 'polypeptide(L)'
;MDRIEQSISEVMIATNVVVQEVIKEIRPSIAVLYHVMDCLATTDFLCSLAAYAFNRDTVRPKFGDSMIISEGRHPLLDYSMGDSVVPNDTYLSPDSRINIITGPNMAGKSTYLKQ
;
A
#
# COMPACT_ATOMS: atom_id res chain seq x y z
N MET A 1 6.00 52.71 -19.56
CA MET A 1 5.74 51.26 -19.55
C MET A 1 7.05 50.50 -19.78
N ASP A 2 7.86 50.85 -20.77
CA ASP A 2 9.14 50.20 -21.09
C ASP A 2 10.11 49.97 -19.92
N ARG A 3 10.32 50.96 -19.03
CA ARG A 3 11.20 50.78 -17.86
C ARG A 3 10.71 49.75 -16.86
N ILE A 4 9.40 49.61 -16.70
CA ILE A 4 8.82 48.61 -15.79
C ILE A 4 8.99 47.22 -16.40
N GLU A 5 8.74 47.06 -17.69
CA GLU A 5 8.96 45.79 -18.40
C GLU A 5 10.44 45.38 -18.38
N GLN A 6 11.35 46.34 -18.54
CA GLN A 6 12.79 46.09 -18.50
C GLN A 6 13.24 45.61 -17.10
N SER A 7 12.77 46.27 -16.02
CA SER A 7 13.04 45.83 -14.66
C SER A 7 12.46 44.44 -14.35
N ILE A 8 11.26 44.13 -14.84
CA ILE A 8 10.65 42.81 -14.67
C ILE A 8 11.49 41.74 -15.37
N SER A 9 11.96 42.02 -16.59
CA SER A 9 12.82 41.11 -17.35
C SER A 9 14.15 40.83 -16.63
N GLU A 10 14.81 41.86 -16.10
CA GLU A 10 16.06 41.71 -15.35
C GLU A 10 15.88 40.87 -14.09
N VAL A 11 14.80 41.10 -13.32
CA VAL A 11 14.46 40.30 -12.14
C VAL A 11 14.20 38.85 -12.52
N MET A 12 13.50 38.59 -13.63
CA MET A 12 13.22 37.24 -14.10
C MET A 12 14.49 36.49 -14.51
N ILE A 13 15.42 37.17 -15.20
CA ILE A 13 16.72 36.60 -15.58
C ILE A 13 17.54 36.26 -14.33
N ALA A 14 17.67 37.21 -13.40
CA ALA A 14 18.39 37.00 -12.15
C ALA A 14 17.79 35.83 -11.34
N THR A 15 16.45 35.75 -11.27
CA THR A 15 15.75 34.64 -10.62
C THR A 15 16.06 33.30 -11.29
N ASN A 16 16.03 33.24 -12.62
CA ASN A 16 16.32 32.01 -13.35
C ASN A 16 17.76 31.54 -13.13
N VAL A 17 18.74 32.46 -13.07
CA VAL A 17 20.14 32.12 -12.77
C VAL A 17 20.23 31.43 -11.40
N VAL A 18 19.63 32.02 -10.36
CA VAL A 18 19.64 31.45 -9.00
C VAL A 18 18.97 30.07 -8.97
N VAL A 19 17.82 29.91 -9.64
CA VAL A 19 17.13 28.60 -9.71
C VAL A 19 17.98 27.54 -10.41
N GLN A 20 18.67 27.90 -11.50
CA GLN A 20 19.54 26.97 -12.21
C GLN A 20 20.76 26.56 -11.38
N GLU A 21 21.32 27.48 -10.58
CA GLU A 21 22.40 27.17 -9.64
C GLU A 21 21.94 26.16 -8.58
N VAL A 22 20.79 26.40 -7.93
CA VAL A 22 20.22 25.46 -6.95
C VAL A 22 19.95 24.09 -7.56
N ILE A 23 19.37 24.04 -8.77
CA ILE A 23 19.15 22.76 -9.48
C ILE A 23 20.48 22.05 -9.76
N LYS A 24 21.51 22.80 -10.16
CA LYS A 24 22.85 22.25 -10.44
C LYS A 24 23.50 21.69 -9.18
N GLU A 25 23.31 22.34 -8.03
CA GLU A 25 23.81 21.87 -6.73
C GLU A 25 23.08 20.61 -6.25
N ILE A 26 21.78 20.49 -6.51
CA ILE A 26 20.98 19.33 -6.08
C ILE A 26 21.18 18.13 -7.00
N ARG A 27 21.43 18.33 -8.31
CA ARG A 27 21.55 17.25 -9.31
C ARG A 27 22.48 16.09 -8.91
N PRO A 28 23.70 16.34 -8.39
CA PRO A 28 24.58 15.26 -7.95
C PRO A 28 23.98 14.40 -6.83
N SER A 29 23.11 14.97 -6.00
CA SER A 29 22.49 14.31 -4.85
C SER A 29 21.25 13.50 -5.20
N ILE A 30 20.74 13.55 -6.43
CA ILE A 30 19.49 12.89 -6.85
C ILE A 30 19.51 11.39 -6.53
N ALA A 31 20.61 10.69 -6.79
CA ALA A 31 20.71 9.25 -6.51
C ALA A 31 20.53 8.95 -5.01
N VAL A 32 21.17 9.75 -4.14
CA VAL A 32 21.03 9.59 -2.68
C VAL A 32 19.61 9.92 -2.24
N LEU A 33 18.99 10.95 -2.80
CA LEU A 33 17.61 11.31 -2.49
C LEU A 33 16.64 10.16 -2.83
N TYR A 34 16.78 9.51 -3.98
CA TYR A 34 15.97 8.33 -4.32
C TYR A 34 16.18 7.18 -3.33
N HIS A 35 17.43 6.89 -2.95
CA HIS A 35 17.69 5.86 -1.94
C HIS A 35 17.04 6.18 -0.59
N VAL A 36 17.11 7.44 -0.14
CA VAL A 36 16.44 7.87 1.10
C VAL A 36 14.92 7.74 0.98
N MET A 37 14.36 8.10 -0.17
CA MET A 37 12.92 7.94 -0.44
C MET A 37 12.49 6.48 -0.40
N ASP A 38 13.25 5.56 -0.98
CA ASP A 38 12.96 4.13 -0.95
C ASP A 38 13.03 3.56 0.46
N CYS A 39 14.05 3.95 1.24
CA CYS A 39 14.16 3.57 2.64
C CYS A 39 12.99 4.10 3.47
N LEU A 40 12.60 5.36 3.26
CA LEU A 40 11.48 5.97 3.97
C LEU A 40 10.16 5.29 3.60
N ALA A 41 9.90 5.06 2.31
CA ALA A 41 8.70 4.40 1.83
C ALA A 41 8.58 2.96 2.37
N THR A 42 9.69 2.21 2.37
CA THR A 42 9.72 0.86 2.94
C THR A 42 9.45 0.88 4.44
N THR A 43 10.03 1.85 5.16
CA THR A 43 9.81 2.01 6.60
C THR A 43 8.36 2.35 6.91
N ASP A 44 7.78 3.30 6.19
CA ASP A 44 6.38 3.71 6.33
C ASP A 44 5.42 2.55 6.06
N PHE A 45 5.68 1.78 5.00
CA PHE A 45 4.91 0.57 4.68
C PHE A 45 4.98 -0.47 5.80
N LEU A 46 6.18 -0.77 6.32
CA LEU A 46 6.35 -1.75 7.40
C LEU A 46 5.71 -1.28 8.71
N CYS A 47 5.83 0.00 9.05
CA CYS A 47 5.17 0.59 10.21
C CYS A 47 3.65 0.52 10.09
N SER A 48 3.10 0.85 8.92
CA SER A 48 1.67 0.75 8.64
C SER A 48 1.16 -0.69 8.74
N LEU A 49 1.93 -1.65 8.20
CA LEU A 49 1.60 -3.07 8.30
C LEU A 49 1.65 -3.56 9.75
N ALA A 50 2.65 -3.15 10.53
CA ALA A 50 2.77 -3.49 11.94
C ALA A 50 1.63 -2.88 12.77
N ALA A 51 1.26 -1.63 12.51
CA ALA A 51 0.13 -0.97 13.16
C ALA A 51 -1.20 -1.69 12.82
N TYR A 52 -1.40 -2.09 11.56
CA TYR A 52 -2.56 -2.90 11.18
C TYR A 52 -2.58 -4.23 11.94
N ALA A 53 -1.45 -4.94 11.98
CA ALA A 53 -1.35 -6.23 12.62
C ALA A 53 -1.48 -6.19 14.15
N PHE A 54 -1.13 -5.06 14.79
CA PHE A 54 -1.27 -4.87 16.23
C PHE A 54 -2.71 -4.55 16.64
N ASN A 55 -3.43 -3.77 15.83
CA ASN A 55 -4.80 -3.34 16.15
C ASN A 55 -5.88 -4.38 15.77
N ARG A 56 -5.47 -5.50 15.17
CA ARG A 56 -6.36 -6.53 14.63
C ARG A 56 -5.83 -7.91 15.00
N ASP A 57 -6.71 -8.89 15.11
CA ASP A 57 -6.35 -10.28 15.40
C ASP A 57 -5.77 -10.99 14.16
N THR A 58 -4.69 -10.42 13.60
CA THR A 58 -3.99 -10.97 12.45
C THR A 58 -2.85 -11.87 12.88
N VAL A 59 -2.49 -12.81 12.02
CA VAL A 59 -1.39 -13.74 12.27
C VAL A 59 -0.38 -13.68 11.12
N ARG A 60 0.90 -13.88 11.44
CA ARG A 60 1.93 -14.00 10.42
C ARG A 60 1.75 -15.33 9.66
N PRO A 61 1.54 -15.31 8.33
CA PRO A 61 1.34 -16.53 7.55
C PRO A 61 2.63 -17.35 7.45
N LYS A 62 2.47 -18.66 7.24
CA LYS A 62 3.55 -19.59 6.90
C LYS A 62 3.38 -20.02 5.44
N PHE A 63 4.48 -20.06 4.71
CA PHE A 63 4.48 -20.48 3.30
C PHE A 63 4.80 -21.98 3.21
N GLY A 64 4.07 -22.70 2.35
CA GLY A 64 4.22 -24.13 2.10
C GLY A 64 3.33 -24.58 0.95
N ASP A 65 3.25 -25.90 0.74
CA ASP A 65 2.54 -26.49 -0.42
C ASP A 65 1.01 -26.54 -0.26
N SER A 66 0.50 -26.17 0.91
CA SER A 66 -0.92 -26.19 1.24
C SER A 66 -1.37 -24.83 1.75
N MET A 67 -2.60 -24.45 1.41
CA MET A 67 -3.29 -23.29 1.95
C MET A 67 -4.21 -23.76 3.07
N ILE A 68 -3.89 -23.35 4.30
CA ILE A 68 -4.70 -23.64 5.48
C ILE A 68 -4.98 -22.31 6.15
N ILE A 69 -6.24 -21.89 6.12
CA ILE A 69 -6.73 -20.68 6.78
C ILE A 69 -7.72 -21.15 7.83
N SER A 70 -7.43 -20.85 9.08
CA SER A 70 -8.31 -21.15 10.22
C SER A 70 -8.96 -19.85 10.66
N GLU A 71 -10.27 -19.90 10.88
CA GLU A 71 -11.10 -18.75 11.25
C GLU A 71 -10.88 -17.52 10.34
N GLY A 72 -10.74 -17.76 9.03
CA GLY A 72 -10.49 -16.71 8.03
C GLY A 72 -11.64 -15.71 7.95
N ARG A 73 -11.30 -14.42 7.93
CA ARG A 73 -12.26 -13.30 7.85
C ARG A 73 -11.90 -12.40 6.68
N HIS A 74 -12.91 -11.97 5.92
CA HIS A 74 -12.70 -11.03 4.82
C HIS A 74 -12.29 -9.65 5.37
N PRO A 75 -11.08 -9.12 5.08
CA PRO A 75 -10.51 -7.95 5.79
C PRO A 75 -11.39 -6.69 5.76
N LEU A 76 -12.01 -6.39 4.61
CA LEU A 76 -12.89 -5.21 4.48
C LEU A 76 -14.22 -5.35 5.23
N LEU A 77 -14.75 -6.57 5.34
CA LEU A 77 -15.97 -6.81 6.10
C LEU A 77 -15.66 -6.83 7.60
N ASP A 78 -14.54 -7.42 7.99
CA ASP A 78 -14.07 -7.39 9.38
C ASP A 78 -13.82 -5.94 9.85
N TYR A 79 -13.29 -5.10 8.98
CA TYR A 79 -13.13 -3.67 9.26
C TYR A 79 -14.48 -2.95 9.47
N SER A 80 -15.49 -3.24 8.65
CA SER A 80 -16.76 -2.50 8.63
C SER A 80 -17.85 -3.05 9.54
N MET A 81 -17.86 -4.37 9.78
CA MET A 81 -18.91 -5.09 10.51
C MET A 81 -18.41 -5.79 11.79
N GLY A 82 -17.09 -5.88 11.99
CA GLY A 82 -16.48 -6.47 13.19
C GLY A 82 -17.02 -7.86 13.52
N ASP A 83 -17.50 -8.03 14.75
CA ASP A 83 -17.99 -9.30 15.29
C ASP A 83 -19.18 -9.92 14.52
N SER A 84 -19.86 -9.14 13.66
CA SER A 84 -20.94 -9.66 12.82
C SER A 84 -20.43 -10.52 11.66
N VAL A 85 -19.13 -10.47 11.35
CA VAL A 85 -18.52 -11.32 10.32
C VAL A 85 -18.29 -12.72 10.89
N VAL A 86 -18.89 -13.71 10.24
CA VAL A 86 -18.68 -15.12 10.57
C VAL A 86 -17.38 -15.60 9.90
N PRO A 87 -16.38 -16.07 10.68
CA PRO A 87 -15.14 -16.59 10.14
C PRO A 87 -15.36 -17.94 9.44
N ASN A 88 -14.54 -18.27 8.44
CA ASN A 88 -14.60 -19.54 7.73
C ASN A 88 -13.21 -20.16 7.56
N ASP A 89 -13.16 -21.49 7.69
CA ASP A 89 -11.96 -22.25 7.40
C ASP A 89 -11.79 -22.48 5.89
N THR A 90 -10.54 -22.52 5.44
CA THR A 90 -10.17 -22.87 4.07
C THR A 90 -9.03 -23.88 4.10
N TYR A 91 -9.24 -24.98 3.39
CA TYR A 91 -8.21 -26.00 3.19
C TYR A 91 -8.04 -26.26 1.69
N LEU A 92 -6.79 -26.17 1.23
CA LEU A 92 -6.38 -26.55 -0.10
C LEU A 92 -5.01 -27.22 -0.01
N SER A 93 -4.87 -28.41 -0.59
CA SER A 93 -3.61 -29.15 -0.60
C SER A 93 -3.36 -29.77 -1.98
N PRO A 94 -2.16 -30.31 -2.25
CA PRO A 94 -1.89 -31.01 -3.50
C PRO A 94 -2.88 -32.14 -3.81
N ASP A 95 -3.44 -32.78 -2.77
CA ASP A 95 -4.43 -33.86 -2.87
C ASP A 95 -5.89 -33.35 -2.95
N SER A 96 -6.13 -32.09 -2.57
CA SER A 96 -7.45 -31.45 -2.57
C SER A 96 -7.37 -30.04 -3.15
N ARG A 97 -7.25 -29.95 -4.47
CA ARG A 97 -7.03 -28.69 -5.21
C ARG A 97 -8.30 -27.99 -5.67
N ILE A 98 -9.45 -28.66 -5.58
CA ILE A 98 -10.73 -28.15 -6.08
C ILE A 98 -11.76 -28.22 -4.96
N ASN A 99 -12.29 -27.05 -4.58
CA ASN A 99 -13.41 -26.92 -3.66
C ASN A 99 -14.67 -26.54 -4.44
N ILE A 100 -15.72 -27.36 -4.35
CA ILE A 100 -17.03 -27.06 -4.94
C ILE A 100 -17.91 -26.47 -3.85
N ILE A 101 -18.24 -25.18 -3.98
CA ILE A 101 -19.02 -24.44 -2.99
C ILE A 101 -20.43 -24.22 -3.51
N THR A 102 -21.42 -24.78 -2.83
CA THR A 102 -22.85 -24.65 -3.16
C THR A 102 -23.60 -23.98 -2.01
N GLY A 103 -24.80 -23.47 -2.29
CA GLY A 103 -25.66 -22.84 -1.29
C GLY A 103 -26.56 -21.75 -1.86
N PRO A 104 -27.55 -21.27 -1.08
CA PRO A 104 -28.54 -20.30 -1.53
C PRO A 104 -27.93 -18.92 -1.83
N ASN A 105 -28.64 -18.09 -2.59
CA ASN A 105 -28.22 -16.71 -2.83
C ASN A 105 -28.04 -15.95 -1.52
N MET A 106 -27.08 -15.02 -1.50
CA MET A 106 -26.72 -14.20 -0.32
C MET A 106 -26.13 -14.98 0.87
N ALA A 107 -25.88 -16.29 0.75
CA ALA A 107 -25.19 -17.10 1.78
C ALA A 107 -23.68 -16.84 1.92
N GLY A 108 -23.16 -15.71 1.41
CA GLY A 108 -21.74 -15.37 1.54
C GLY A 108 -20.76 -16.16 0.65
N LYS A 109 -21.22 -17.01 -0.29
CA LYS A 109 -20.33 -17.79 -1.17
C LYS A 109 -19.28 -16.94 -1.90
N SER A 110 -19.69 -15.82 -2.49
CA SER A 110 -18.77 -14.91 -3.18
C SER A 110 -17.84 -14.14 -2.23
N THR A 111 -18.29 -13.94 -0.98
CA THR A 111 -17.48 -13.34 0.08
C THR A 111 -16.38 -14.31 0.50
N TYR A 112 -16.73 -15.59 0.74
CA TYR A 112 -15.77 -16.65 1.05
C TYR A 112 -14.71 -16.81 -0.02
N LEU A 113 -15.08 -16.75 -1.30
CA LEU A 113 -14.11 -16.85 -2.41
C LEU A 113 -13.16 -15.65 -2.54
N LYS A 114 -13.54 -14.49 -2.01
CA LYS A 114 -12.79 -13.23 -2.14
C LYS A 114 -12.04 -12.85 -0.86
N GLN A 115 -12.25 -13.58 0.22
CA GLN A 115 -11.67 -13.26 1.53
C GLN A 115 -10.14 -13.22 1.49
#